data_AF-A0A9Q0D8I7-F1
#
_entry.id   AF-A0A9Q0D8I7-F1
#
_cell.length_a   1.000
_cell.length_b   1.000
_cell.length_c   1.000
_cell.angle_alpha   90.00
_cell.angle_beta   90.00
_cell.angle_gamma   90.00
#
_symmetry.space_group_name_H-M   'P 1'
#
loop_
_entity.id
_entity.type
_entity.pdbx_description
1 polymer ?
#
loop_
_entity_poly.entity_id
_entity_poly.type
_entity_poly.pdbx_seq_one_letter_code
_entity_poly.pdbx_strand_id
1 'polypeptide(L)'
;MVTMKTFGDTRIDLQLDEQRQSETTMHNEKELPFRGHDESRESANRGNYLELLTFLAKYDPDLHYHLSTSKVFIGTSSQIQNDLISAVAEVMGEIIKEEISKAPFVALMLDETSDVSNAAQLSFVLRFVTYSGEKERFVKFEDVTGKKQAEDVAALALGFLEEHGCMDKLVAQCYDGAAVMALGLNGVQAKLKEKIPQAPFIHCYADALNLVLSQGVVKIKECRIFFSHFSGLAAFFSKSPKRTRLLDEICQKRLPRVAPTRWNFASRLVCTVFEKKDAHKDLFDYIVDHHKEFDDAAILSADGYVSNFETLGNFEFGFFLSTFAKIFAHADVLFDILQNK
;
A
#
# COMPACT_ATOMS: atom_id res chain seq x y z
N MET A 1 -6.85 -18.33 -56.02
CA MET A 1 -5.59 -17.55 -55.96
C MET A 1 -5.95 -16.07 -56.00
N VAL A 2 -6.23 -15.49 -54.84
CA VAL A 2 -6.34 -14.03 -54.66
C VAL A 2 -5.64 -13.75 -53.34
N THR A 3 -4.43 -13.22 -53.46
CA THR A 3 -3.56 -12.83 -52.35
C THR A 3 -3.94 -11.40 -51.96
N MET A 4 -4.53 -11.21 -50.78
CA MET A 4 -4.64 -9.88 -50.17
C MET A 4 -3.28 -9.53 -49.57
N LYS A 5 -2.68 -8.46 -50.10
CA LYS A 5 -1.47 -7.84 -49.56
C LYS A 5 -1.81 -7.12 -48.26
N THR A 6 -1.22 -7.54 -47.15
CA THR A 6 -1.05 -6.71 -45.96
C THR A 6 -0.01 -5.62 -46.26
N PHE A 7 -0.34 -4.38 -45.92
CA PHE A 7 0.55 -3.23 -45.98
C PHE A 7 1.00 -2.94 -44.55
N GLY A 8 2.32 -2.86 -44.32
CA GLY A 8 2.91 -2.29 -43.11
C GLY A 8 3.62 -3.25 -42.15
N ASP A 9 4.49 -4.15 -42.64
CA ASP A 9 5.48 -4.83 -41.78
C ASP A 9 6.83 -4.11 -41.92
N THR A 10 7.02 -3.02 -41.18
CA THR A 10 8.35 -2.44 -40.95
C THR A 10 8.79 -2.70 -39.53
N ARG A 11 10.03 -3.18 -39.36
CA ARG A 11 10.68 -3.49 -38.06
C ARG A 11 10.67 -2.32 -37.06
N ILE A 12 10.45 -1.10 -37.56
CA ILE A 12 10.32 0.14 -36.78
C ILE A 12 8.93 0.24 -36.13
N ASP A 13 7.86 -0.21 -36.79
CA ASP A 13 6.50 -0.17 -36.24
C ASP A 13 6.34 -1.17 -35.09
N LEU A 14 6.94 -2.36 -35.22
CA LEU A 14 7.03 -3.34 -34.13
C LEU A 14 7.85 -2.84 -32.94
N GLN A 15 8.94 -2.11 -33.19
CA GLN A 15 9.75 -1.52 -32.11
C GLN A 15 9.07 -0.33 -31.43
N LEU A 16 8.27 0.45 -32.15
CA LEU A 16 7.45 1.52 -31.59
C LEU A 16 6.27 0.96 -30.77
N ASP A 17 5.69 -0.17 -31.19
CA ASP A 17 4.64 -0.86 -30.42
C ASP A 17 5.22 -1.55 -29.17
N GLU A 18 6.42 -2.15 -29.27
CA GLU A 18 7.17 -2.67 -28.11
C GLU A 18 7.58 -1.54 -27.15
N GLN A 19 8.01 -0.38 -27.66
CA GLN A 19 8.30 0.80 -26.82
C GLN A 19 7.02 1.35 -26.17
N ARG A 20 5.91 1.47 -26.89
CA ARG A 20 4.61 1.91 -26.34
C ARG A 20 4.09 0.94 -25.29
N GLN A 21 4.20 -0.37 -25.53
CA GLN A 21 3.89 -1.37 -24.51
C GLN A 21 4.83 -1.22 -23.31
N SER A 22 6.13 -1.02 -23.51
CA SER A 22 7.08 -0.81 -22.40
C SER A 22 6.81 0.47 -21.60
N GLU A 23 6.40 1.58 -22.23
CA GLU A 23 6.10 2.85 -21.56
C GLU A 23 4.75 2.79 -20.82
N THR A 24 3.75 2.12 -21.39
CA THR A 24 2.46 1.87 -20.73
C THR A 24 2.65 0.92 -19.54
N THR A 25 3.53 -0.07 -19.68
CA THR A 25 3.92 -0.99 -18.60
C THR A 25 4.69 -0.24 -17.51
N MET A 26 5.61 0.67 -17.88
CA MET A 26 6.36 1.51 -16.92
C MET A 26 5.49 2.50 -16.14
N HIS A 27 4.37 2.98 -16.69
CA HIS A 27 3.45 3.87 -15.96
C HIS A 27 2.64 3.11 -14.91
N ASN A 28 2.18 1.91 -15.28
CA ASN A 28 1.42 1.02 -14.40
C ASN A 28 2.31 0.34 -13.34
N GLU A 29 3.57 -0.01 -13.68
CA GLU A 29 4.54 -0.59 -12.75
C GLU A 29 5.03 0.41 -11.68
N LYS A 30 4.91 1.73 -11.92
CA LYS A 30 5.37 2.78 -11.00
C LYS A 30 4.26 3.49 -10.23
N GLU A 31 2.99 3.07 -10.41
CA GLU A 31 1.81 3.66 -9.74
C GLU A 31 1.76 5.20 -9.85
N LEU A 32 2.18 5.74 -11.00
CA LEU A 32 2.30 7.18 -11.18
C LEU A 32 0.92 7.81 -11.46
N PRO A 33 0.57 8.93 -10.81
CA PRO A 33 -0.72 9.56 -11.00
C PRO A 33 -0.81 10.15 -12.42
N PHE A 34 -1.81 9.73 -13.20
CA PHE A 34 -2.00 10.26 -14.56
C PHE A 34 -2.22 11.79 -14.55
N ARG A 35 -2.95 12.28 -13.54
CA ARG A 35 -3.34 13.68 -13.35
C ARG A 35 -2.54 14.40 -12.26
N GLY A 36 -2.43 15.72 -12.40
CA GLY A 36 -1.80 16.59 -11.41
C GLY A 36 -2.79 17.05 -10.36
N HIS A 37 -2.32 17.31 -9.14
CA HIS A 37 -3.16 17.98 -8.13
C HIS A 37 -3.44 19.44 -8.50
N ASP A 38 -2.45 20.11 -9.11
CA ASP A 38 -2.55 21.43 -9.69
C ASP A 38 -2.01 21.41 -11.13
N GLU A 39 -2.90 21.57 -12.11
CA GLU A 39 -2.57 21.56 -13.55
C GLU A 39 -2.45 22.98 -14.14
N SER A 40 -2.45 24.01 -13.27
CA SER A 40 -2.22 25.42 -13.65
C SER A 40 -0.86 25.62 -14.32
N ARG A 41 -0.68 26.72 -15.04
CA ARG A 41 0.58 26.99 -15.77
C ARG A 41 1.74 27.30 -14.82
N GLU A 42 1.40 27.75 -13.62
CA GLU A 42 2.31 28.14 -12.56
C GLU A 42 2.72 26.94 -11.68
N SER A 43 2.02 25.81 -11.81
CA SER A 43 2.34 24.58 -11.09
C SER A 43 3.69 24.00 -11.53
N ALA A 44 4.50 23.62 -10.54
CA ALA A 44 5.78 22.94 -10.76
C ALA A 44 5.62 21.49 -11.24
N ASN A 45 4.43 20.89 -11.07
CA ASN A 45 4.11 19.55 -11.55
C ASN A 45 2.64 19.51 -11.96
N ARG A 46 2.39 19.55 -13.27
CA ARG A 46 1.04 19.59 -13.85
C ARG A 46 0.43 18.21 -14.04
N GLY A 47 1.05 17.16 -13.50
CA GLY A 47 0.62 15.78 -13.69
C GLY A 47 1.26 15.12 -14.91
N ASN A 48 1.38 13.79 -14.84
CA ASN A 48 2.19 13.05 -15.80
C ASN A 48 1.67 13.14 -17.24
N TYR A 49 0.35 13.18 -17.45
CA TYR A 49 -0.21 13.32 -18.79
C TYR A 49 0.22 14.63 -19.48
N LEU A 50 0.09 15.76 -18.77
CA LEU A 50 0.45 17.07 -19.32
C LEU A 50 1.96 17.25 -19.48
N GLU A 51 2.74 16.77 -18.52
CA GLU A 51 4.20 16.80 -18.60
C GLU A 51 4.72 15.91 -19.73
N LEU A 52 4.15 14.73 -19.92
CA LEU A 52 4.52 13.82 -21.00
C LEU A 52 4.15 14.40 -22.37
N LEU A 53 2.94 14.96 -22.53
CA LEU A 53 2.55 15.65 -23.76
C LEU A 53 3.49 16.82 -24.08
N THR A 54 3.84 17.61 -23.07
CA THR A 54 4.78 18.74 -23.22
C THR A 54 6.19 18.26 -23.59
N PHE A 55 6.62 17.14 -23.01
CA PHE A 55 7.89 16.50 -23.33
C PHE A 55 7.92 15.97 -24.77
N LEU A 56 6.89 15.22 -25.19
CA LEU A 56 6.76 14.68 -26.55
C LEU A 56 6.73 15.80 -27.59
N ALA A 57 6.05 16.91 -27.29
CA ALA A 57 6.00 18.09 -28.15
C ALA A 57 7.37 18.77 -28.36
N LYS A 58 8.42 18.44 -27.61
CA LYS A 58 9.79 18.91 -27.90
C LYS A 58 10.41 18.18 -29.10
N TYR A 59 9.92 16.98 -29.39
CA TYR A 59 10.47 16.09 -30.42
C TYR A 59 9.53 15.93 -31.62
N ASP A 60 8.24 16.24 -31.45
CA ASP A 60 7.23 16.22 -32.51
C ASP A 60 6.75 17.65 -32.84
N PRO A 61 7.18 18.23 -33.99
CA PRO A 61 6.78 19.57 -34.40
C PRO A 61 5.28 19.73 -34.64
N ASP A 62 4.59 18.67 -35.09
CA ASP A 62 3.14 18.72 -35.37
C ASP A 62 2.36 18.75 -34.06
N LEU A 63 2.77 17.93 -33.08
CA LEU A 63 2.21 17.98 -31.73
C LEU A 63 2.48 19.34 -31.06
N HIS A 64 3.69 19.89 -31.21
CA HIS A 64 4.01 21.23 -30.73
C HIS A 64 3.10 22.30 -31.34
N TYR A 65 2.91 22.25 -32.66
CA TYR A 65 2.05 23.16 -33.38
C TYR A 65 0.59 23.03 -32.91
N HIS A 66 0.09 21.80 -32.74
CA HIS A 66 -1.26 21.54 -32.25
C HIS A 66 -1.48 22.12 -30.85
N LEU A 67 -0.60 21.81 -29.88
CA LEU A 67 -0.73 22.26 -28.50
C LEU A 67 -0.62 23.78 -28.36
N SER A 68 0.13 24.45 -29.25
CA SER A 68 0.33 25.90 -29.20
C SER A 68 -0.74 26.70 -29.94
N THR A 69 -1.36 26.13 -31.00
CA THR A 69 -2.26 26.89 -31.90
C THR A 69 -3.72 26.47 -31.83
N SER A 70 -4.03 25.25 -31.38
CA SER A 70 -5.41 24.76 -31.37
C SER A 70 -6.26 25.53 -30.36
N LYS A 71 -7.39 26.07 -30.82
CA LYS A 71 -8.34 26.83 -29.99
C LYS A 71 -9.61 26.06 -29.65
N VAL A 72 -9.88 24.98 -30.39
CA VAL A 72 -11.14 24.22 -30.28
C VAL A 72 -10.94 22.96 -29.46
N PHE A 73 -9.87 22.20 -29.73
CA PHE A 73 -9.55 20.97 -29.02
C PHE A 73 -8.05 20.85 -28.83
N ILE A 74 -7.60 20.86 -27.58
CA ILE A 74 -6.18 20.72 -27.20
C ILE A 74 -5.92 19.31 -26.63
N GLY A 75 -6.97 18.61 -26.18
CA GLY A 75 -6.86 17.29 -25.57
C GLY A 75 -6.28 17.28 -24.15
N THR A 76 -6.04 18.44 -23.54
CA THR A 76 -5.39 18.58 -22.23
C THR A 76 -6.34 18.81 -21.07
N SER A 77 -7.65 18.95 -21.31
CA SER A 77 -8.60 19.24 -20.24
C SER A 77 -8.77 18.06 -19.29
N SER A 78 -9.16 18.35 -18.05
CA SER A 78 -9.48 17.32 -17.05
C SER A 78 -10.57 16.36 -17.52
N GLN A 79 -11.55 16.84 -18.29
CA GLN A 79 -12.59 16.00 -18.88
C GLN A 79 -12.00 14.98 -19.84
N ILE A 80 -11.16 15.41 -20.78
CA ILE A 80 -10.52 14.49 -21.75
C ILE A 80 -9.62 13.48 -21.04
N GLN A 81 -8.88 13.91 -20.02
CA GLN A 81 -8.08 13.00 -19.21
C GLN A 81 -8.95 11.93 -18.53
N ASN A 82 -10.10 12.31 -17.96
CA ASN A 82 -11.03 11.37 -17.35
C ASN A 82 -11.70 10.44 -18.39
N ASP A 83 -12.04 10.96 -19.57
CA ASP A 83 -12.60 10.17 -20.67
C ASP A 83 -11.58 9.12 -21.15
N LEU A 84 -10.30 9.48 -21.26
CA LEU A 84 -9.21 8.55 -21.57
C LEU A 84 -9.04 7.47 -20.50
N ILE A 85 -9.04 7.86 -19.21
CA ILE A 85 -8.99 6.91 -18.09
C ILE A 85 -10.17 5.93 -18.18
N SER A 86 -11.37 6.44 -18.48
CA SER A 86 -12.59 5.63 -18.55
C SER A 86 -12.55 4.67 -19.73
N ALA A 87 -12.08 5.12 -20.90
CA ALA A 87 -11.91 4.28 -22.07
C ALA A 87 -10.87 3.17 -21.85
N VAL A 88 -9.74 3.48 -21.22
CA VAL A 88 -8.73 2.47 -20.86
C VAL A 88 -9.30 1.49 -19.84
N ALA A 89 -10.02 1.96 -18.82
CA ALA A 89 -10.65 1.09 -17.83
C ALA A 89 -11.69 0.15 -18.47
N GLU A 90 -12.48 0.63 -19.43
CA GLU A 90 -13.44 -0.18 -20.19
C GLU A 90 -12.74 -1.28 -20.99
N VAL A 91 -11.72 -0.91 -21.78
CA VAL A 91 -10.94 -1.88 -22.58
C VAL A 91 -10.26 -2.91 -21.69
N MET A 92 -9.63 -2.47 -20.59
CA MET A 92 -9.00 -3.36 -19.62
C MET A 92 -10.02 -4.28 -18.94
N GLY A 93 -11.20 -3.75 -18.61
CA GLY A 93 -12.30 -4.53 -18.04
C GLY A 93 -12.77 -5.65 -18.97
N GLU A 94 -12.91 -5.37 -20.27
CA GLU A 94 -13.29 -6.38 -21.26
C GLU A 94 -12.20 -7.45 -21.45
N ILE A 95 -10.92 -7.05 -21.46
CA ILE A 95 -9.79 -8.00 -21.48
C ILE A 95 -9.83 -8.92 -20.25
N ILE A 96 -10.04 -8.35 -19.06
CA ILE A 96 -10.12 -9.12 -17.81
C ILE A 96 -11.30 -10.09 -17.85
N LYS A 97 -12.49 -9.66 -18.31
CA LYS A 97 -13.66 -10.54 -18.49
C LYS A 97 -13.37 -11.68 -19.45
N GLU A 98 -12.70 -11.41 -20.56
CA GLU A 98 -12.31 -12.44 -21.51
C GLU A 98 -11.33 -13.45 -20.88
N GLU A 99 -10.33 -12.98 -20.13
CA GLU A 99 -9.40 -13.84 -19.38
C GLU A 99 -10.14 -14.73 -18.37
N ILE A 100 -11.07 -14.17 -17.60
CA ILE A 100 -11.90 -14.89 -16.62
C ILE A 100 -12.82 -15.92 -17.31
N SER A 101 -13.37 -15.57 -18.47
CA SER A 101 -14.25 -16.49 -19.22
C SER A 101 -13.53 -17.78 -19.60
N LYS A 102 -12.22 -17.69 -19.91
CA LYS A 102 -11.34 -18.81 -20.27
C LYS A 102 -10.76 -19.53 -19.06
N ALA A 103 -10.70 -18.87 -17.90
CA ALA A 103 -10.22 -19.47 -16.67
C ALA A 103 -11.23 -20.52 -16.15
N PRO A 104 -10.76 -21.73 -15.77
CA PRO A 104 -11.63 -22.77 -15.21
C PRO A 104 -12.02 -22.46 -13.77
N PHE A 105 -11.13 -21.79 -13.01
CA PHE A 105 -11.31 -21.50 -11.60
C PHE A 105 -10.78 -20.11 -11.27
N VAL A 106 -11.42 -19.45 -10.30
CA VAL A 106 -11.03 -18.12 -9.82
C VAL A 106 -11.00 -18.10 -8.29
N ALA A 107 -10.15 -17.26 -7.73
CA ALA A 107 -10.14 -16.89 -6.32
C ALA A 107 -10.44 -15.40 -6.19
N LEU A 108 -11.31 -15.05 -5.25
CA LEU A 108 -11.65 -13.67 -4.94
C LEU A 108 -10.75 -13.17 -3.80
N MET A 109 -10.12 -12.03 -4.01
CA MET A 109 -9.33 -11.32 -3.01
C MET A 109 -9.97 -9.96 -2.73
N LEU A 110 -10.22 -9.66 -1.46
CA LEU A 110 -10.76 -8.38 -1.00
C LEU A 110 -9.78 -7.74 -0.01
N ASP A 111 -9.57 -6.44 -0.14
CA ASP A 111 -8.79 -5.67 0.84
C ASP A 111 -9.43 -4.31 1.08
N GLU A 112 -9.59 -3.94 2.35
CA GLU A 112 -10.14 -2.66 2.76
C GLU A 112 -9.02 -1.64 2.95
N THR A 113 -9.14 -0.50 2.28
CA THR A 113 -8.22 0.61 2.40
C THR A 113 -8.97 1.92 2.64
N SER A 114 -8.26 2.95 3.06
CA SER A 114 -8.82 4.30 3.19
C SER A 114 -8.21 5.20 2.12
N ASP A 115 -9.06 5.94 1.40
CA ASP A 115 -8.60 6.89 0.40
C ASP A 115 -8.07 8.19 1.02
N VAL A 116 -7.65 9.13 0.16
CA VAL A 116 -7.12 10.44 0.60
C VAL A 116 -8.11 11.32 1.38
N SER A 117 -9.40 11.01 1.31
CA SER A 117 -10.47 11.68 2.04
C SER A 117 -10.89 10.93 3.32
N ASN A 118 -10.19 9.84 3.66
CA ASN A 118 -10.55 8.88 4.71
C ASN A 118 -11.89 8.14 4.44
N ALA A 119 -12.30 8.05 3.18
CA ALA A 119 -13.41 7.20 2.77
C ALA A 119 -12.93 5.74 2.72
N ALA A 120 -13.76 4.81 3.19
CA ALA A 120 -13.45 3.39 3.19
C ALA A 120 -13.70 2.81 1.79
N GLN A 121 -12.69 2.18 1.22
CA GLN A 121 -12.71 1.60 -0.13
C GLN A 121 -12.40 0.12 -0.05
N LEU A 122 -13.20 -0.69 -0.74
CA LEU A 122 -12.97 -2.13 -0.85
C LEU A 122 -12.38 -2.42 -2.23
N SER A 123 -11.19 -3.00 -2.26
CA SER A 123 -10.57 -3.46 -3.50
C SER A 123 -11.08 -4.83 -3.90
N PHE A 124 -11.27 -5.02 -5.20
CA PHE A 124 -11.63 -6.30 -5.80
C PHE A 124 -10.50 -6.79 -6.68
N VAL A 125 -9.91 -7.92 -6.29
CA VAL A 125 -8.86 -8.60 -7.04
C VAL A 125 -9.30 -10.02 -7.34
N LEU A 126 -9.08 -10.46 -8.58
CA LEU A 126 -9.29 -11.84 -9.01
C LEU A 126 -7.94 -12.49 -9.30
N ARG A 127 -7.71 -13.65 -8.67
CA ARG A 127 -6.57 -14.52 -8.96
C ARG A 127 -7.05 -15.76 -9.69
N PHE A 128 -6.44 -16.10 -10.81
CA PHE A 128 -6.83 -17.25 -11.61
C PHE A 128 -5.64 -17.82 -12.40
N VAL A 129 -5.78 -19.05 -12.86
CA VAL A 129 -4.73 -19.74 -13.62
C VAL A 129 -5.10 -19.76 -15.09
N THR A 130 -4.15 -19.35 -15.93
CA THR A 130 -4.23 -19.41 -17.39
C THR A 130 -3.15 -20.34 -17.94
N TYR A 131 -3.19 -20.62 -19.24
CA TYR A 131 -2.11 -21.38 -19.91
C TYR A 131 -0.73 -20.72 -19.78
N SER A 132 -0.68 -19.39 -19.59
CA SER A 132 0.56 -18.64 -19.38
C SER A 132 1.02 -18.61 -17.91
N GLY A 133 0.30 -19.25 -16.99
CA GLY A 133 0.56 -19.21 -15.55
C GLY A 133 -0.55 -18.51 -14.77
N GLU A 134 -0.29 -18.32 -13.48
CA GLU A 134 -1.13 -17.55 -12.56
C GLU A 134 -1.19 -16.07 -12.98
N LYS A 135 -2.38 -15.49 -12.86
CA LYS A 135 -2.64 -14.08 -13.09
C LYS A 135 -3.41 -13.52 -11.91
N GLU A 136 -3.01 -12.33 -11.49
CA GLU A 136 -3.74 -11.50 -10.55
C GLU A 136 -4.18 -10.24 -11.29
N ARG A 137 -5.47 -9.89 -11.14
CA ARG A 137 -6.09 -8.74 -11.77
C ARG A 137 -6.84 -7.94 -10.72
N PHE A 138 -6.33 -6.74 -10.44
CA PHE A 138 -7.15 -5.71 -9.83
C PHE A 138 -8.24 -5.29 -10.81
N VAL A 139 -9.48 -5.21 -10.34
CA VAL A 139 -10.64 -4.91 -11.19
C VAL A 139 -11.22 -3.55 -10.85
N LYS A 140 -11.55 -3.31 -9.57
CA LYS A 140 -12.14 -2.04 -9.13
C LYS A 140 -11.98 -1.79 -7.65
N PHE A 141 -12.12 -0.53 -7.27
CA PHE A 141 -12.49 -0.13 -5.91
C PHE A 141 -13.99 0.10 -5.84
N GLU A 142 -14.57 -0.22 -4.69
CA GLU A 142 -15.96 0.07 -4.38
C GLU A 142 -16.02 0.88 -3.08
N ASP A 143 -16.77 1.98 -3.12
CA ASP A 143 -16.98 2.79 -1.91
C ASP A 143 -17.87 2.02 -0.92
N VAL A 144 -17.30 1.76 0.24
CA VAL A 144 -17.96 1.10 1.38
C VAL A 144 -18.12 2.07 2.56
N THR A 145 -17.97 3.37 2.34
CA THR A 145 -18.19 4.43 3.32
C THR A 145 -19.64 4.42 3.77
N GLY A 146 -19.87 3.86 4.98
CA GLY A 146 -21.20 3.68 5.55
C GLY A 146 -21.74 2.25 5.48
N LYS A 147 -21.13 1.37 4.69
CA LYS A 147 -21.44 -0.06 4.59
C LYS A 147 -20.62 -0.83 5.64
N LYS A 148 -21.08 -0.79 6.90
CA LYS A 148 -20.35 -1.40 8.03
C LYS A 148 -20.77 -2.84 8.32
N GLN A 149 -21.81 -3.33 7.66
CA GLN A 149 -22.34 -4.66 7.92
C GLN A 149 -21.79 -5.68 6.91
N ALA A 150 -21.61 -6.91 7.38
CA ALA A 150 -21.12 -8.00 6.54
C ALA A 150 -22.08 -8.30 5.38
N GLU A 151 -23.38 -8.06 5.58
CA GLU A 151 -24.43 -8.17 4.58
C GLU A 151 -24.16 -7.28 3.37
N ASP A 152 -23.81 -6.01 3.61
CA ASP A 152 -23.56 -5.03 2.55
C ASP A 152 -22.36 -5.45 1.72
N VAL A 153 -21.26 -5.81 2.39
CA VAL A 153 -20.01 -6.23 1.74
C VAL A 153 -20.19 -7.55 0.98
N ALA A 154 -20.90 -8.52 1.57
CA ALA A 154 -21.19 -9.78 0.89
C ALA A 154 -22.08 -9.58 -0.33
N ALA A 155 -23.06 -8.69 -0.29
CA ALA A 155 -23.89 -8.36 -1.44
C ALA A 155 -23.08 -7.75 -2.58
N LEU A 156 -22.14 -6.84 -2.26
CA LEU A 156 -21.20 -6.30 -3.26
C LEU A 156 -20.31 -7.40 -3.87
N ALA A 157 -19.78 -8.29 -3.04
CA ALA A 157 -18.96 -9.40 -3.52
C ALA A 157 -19.73 -10.37 -4.43
N LEU A 158 -20.96 -10.72 -4.07
CA LEU A 158 -21.81 -11.58 -4.90
C LEU A 158 -22.20 -10.89 -6.20
N GLY A 159 -22.57 -9.61 -6.15
CA GLY A 159 -22.87 -8.82 -7.35
C GLY A 159 -21.67 -8.68 -8.28
N PHE A 160 -20.48 -8.50 -7.72
CA PHE A 160 -19.22 -8.48 -8.48
C PHE A 160 -18.95 -9.82 -9.19
N LEU A 161 -19.14 -10.95 -8.52
CA LEU A 161 -18.96 -12.28 -9.11
C LEU A 161 -19.99 -12.57 -10.20
N GLU A 162 -21.22 -12.08 -10.04
CA GLU A 162 -22.28 -12.17 -11.04
C GLU A 162 -21.97 -11.31 -12.27
N GLU A 163 -21.54 -10.06 -12.07
CA GLU A 163 -21.11 -9.13 -13.12
C GLU A 163 -20.00 -9.73 -14.00
N HIS A 164 -19.10 -10.52 -13.41
CA HIS A 164 -17.97 -11.14 -14.11
C HIS A 164 -18.22 -12.59 -14.54
N GLY A 165 -19.43 -13.12 -14.31
CA GLY A 165 -19.81 -14.47 -14.73
C GLY A 165 -18.90 -15.57 -14.19
N CYS A 166 -18.44 -15.44 -12.93
CA CYS A 166 -17.44 -16.34 -12.34
C CYS A 166 -17.85 -16.93 -10.99
N MET A 167 -19.12 -16.77 -10.61
CA MET A 167 -19.67 -17.28 -9.35
C MET A 167 -19.55 -18.80 -9.22
N ASP A 168 -19.79 -19.54 -10.30
CA ASP A 168 -19.68 -21.00 -10.39
C ASP A 168 -18.23 -21.50 -10.41
N LYS A 169 -17.30 -20.65 -10.84
CA LYS A 169 -15.85 -20.91 -10.94
C LYS A 169 -15.08 -20.58 -9.66
N LEU A 170 -15.72 -19.94 -8.68
CA LEU A 170 -15.04 -19.50 -7.46
C LEU A 170 -14.61 -20.68 -6.61
N VAL A 171 -13.31 -20.78 -6.32
CA VAL A 171 -12.72 -21.87 -5.51
C VAL A 171 -12.07 -21.39 -4.23
N ALA A 172 -11.95 -20.08 -4.02
CA ALA A 172 -11.44 -19.51 -2.77
C ALA A 172 -11.89 -18.06 -2.61
N GLN A 173 -12.01 -17.64 -1.36
CA GLN A 173 -12.20 -16.25 -0.97
C GLN A 173 -11.13 -15.86 0.05
N CYS A 174 -10.42 -14.76 -0.17
CA CYS A 174 -9.26 -14.37 0.61
C CYS A 174 -9.30 -12.90 1.01
N TYR A 175 -9.13 -12.62 2.30
CA TYR A 175 -9.12 -11.26 2.86
C TYR A 175 -8.59 -11.29 4.30
N ASP A 176 -8.53 -10.12 4.95
CA ASP A 176 -8.05 -9.96 6.30
C ASP A 176 -8.91 -10.66 7.37
N GLY A 177 -8.40 -10.70 8.60
CA GLY A 177 -9.06 -11.29 9.74
C GLY A 177 -10.09 -10.38 10.42
N ALA A 178 -10.49 -9.26 9.81
CA ALA A 178 -11.43 -8.33 10.44
C ALA A 178 -12.75 -9.05 10.76
N ALA A 179 -13.36 -8.76 11.90
CA ALA A 179 -14.54 -9.49 12.35
C ALA A 179 -15.71 -9.42 11.35
N VAL A 180 -15.90 -8.30 10.66
CA VAL A 180 -16.92 -8.15 9.62
C VAL A 180 -16.64 -9.10 8.44
N MET A 181 -15.37 -9.34 8.11
CA MET A 181 -14.95 -10.16 7.00
C MET A 181 -14.91 -11.65 7.38
N ALA A 182 -14.15 -11.98 8.42
CA ALA A 182 -13.74 -13.32 8.78
C ALA A 182 -14.55 -13.99 9.90
N LEU A 183 -15.69 -13.44 10.36
CA LEU A 183 -16.50 -14.12 11.37
C LEU A 183 -17.29 -15.31 10.77
N GLY A 184 -17.20 -16.49 11.39
CA GLY A 184 -17.75 -17.73 10.84
C GLY A 184 -19.28 -17.89 10.88
N LEU A 185 -20.00 -17.02 11.61
CA LEU A 185 -21.47 -17.05 11.68
C LEU A 185 -22.11 -15.88 10.92
N ASN A 186 -21.60 -14.67 11.08
CA ASN A 186 -22.18 -13.45 10.52
C ASN A 186 -21.19 -12.61 9.70
N GLY A 187 -20.00 -13.13 9.41
CA GLY A 187 -19.03 -12.44 8.57
C GLY A 187 -19.30 -12.65 7.08
N VAL A 188 -18.60 -11.86 6.26
CA VAL A 188 -18.59 -12.00 4.79
C VAL A 188 -18.27 -13.45 4.39
N GLN A 189 -17.33 -14.12 5.09
CA GLN A 189 -16.99 -15.52 4.79
C GLN A 189 -18.15 -16.49 4.91
N ALA A 190 -18.98 -16.33 5.94
CA ALA A 190 -20.10 -17.21 6.17
C ALA A 190 -21.15 -17.02 5.08
N LYS A 191 -21.40 -15.76 4.71
CA LYS A 191 -22.39 -15.38 3.70
C LYS A 191 -22.00 -15.83 2.30
N LEU A 192 -20.74 -15.65 1.89
CA LEU A 192 -20.29 -16.19 0.61
C LEU A 192 -20.29 -17.71 0.61
N LYS A 193 -19.88 -18.35 1.72
CA LYS A 193 -19.85 -19.81 1.81
C LYS A 193 -21.25 -20.44 1.80
N GLU A 194 -22.25 -19.75 2.31
CA GLU A 194 -23.66 -20.17 2.20
C GLU A 194 -24.12 -20.23 0.74
N LYS A 195 -23.71 -19.27 -0.08
CA LYS A 195 -24.05 -19.19 -1.51
C LYS A 195 -23.14 -20.05 -2.40
N ILE A 196 -21.87 -20.17 -2.04
CA ILE A 196 -20.80 -20.81 -2.80
C ILE A 196 -20.03 -21.76 -1.87
N PRO A 197 -20.58 -22.95 -1.56
CA PRO A 197 -19.99 -23.86 -0.57
C PRO A 197 -18.59 -24.36 -0.93
N GLN A 198 -18.24 -24.37 -2.21
CA GLN A 198 -16.95 -24.82 -2.73
C GLN A 198 -15.81 -23.81 -2.53
N ALA A 199 -16.10 -22.57 -2.12
CA ALA A 199 -15.12 -21.50 -1.96
C ALA A 199 -14.76 -21.30 -0.47
N PRO A 200 -13.77 -22.05 0.08
CA PRO A 200 -13.30 -21.83 1.44
C PRO A 200 -12.71 -20.44 1.62
N PHE A 201 -12.87 -19.91 2.84
CA PHE A 201 -12.16 -18.73 3.29
C PHE A 201 -10.70 -19.05 3.58
N ILE A 202 -9.82 -18.21 3.02
CA ILE A 202 -8.38 -18.20 3.27
C ILE A 202 -8.06 -16.87 3.96
N HIS A 203 -7.62 -16.95 5.20
CA HIS A 203 -7.15 -15.76 5.92
C HIS A 203 -5.82 -15.30 5.32
N CYS A 204 -5.71 -14.01 5.00
CA CYS A 204 -4.45 -13.39 4.61
C CYS A 204 -3.34 -13.74 5.62
N TYR A 205 -2.33 -14.48 5.16
CA TYR A 205 -1.27 -14.97 6.04
C TYR A 205 -0.39 -13.84 6.59
N ALA A 206 -0.21 -12.76 5.84
CA ALA A 206 0.50 -11.58 6.30
C ALA A 206 -0.23 -10.90 7.47
N ASP A 207 -1.56 -10.79 7.39
CA ASP A 207 -2.40 -10.31 8.48
C ASP A 207 -2.41 -11.28 9.67
N ALA A 208 -2.55 -12.59 9.40
CA ALA A 208 -2.49 -13.62 10.44
C ALA A 208 -1.19 -13.59 11.24
N LEU A 209 -0.04 -13.43 10.56
CA LEU A 209 1.27 -13.30 11.20
C LEU A 209 1.31 -12.05 12.09
N ASN A 210 0.85 -10.90 11.59
CA ASN A 210 0.79 -9.66 12.35
C ASN A 210 -0.10 -9.79 13.59
N LEU A 211 -1.24 -10.47 13.47
CA LEU A 211 -2.16 -10.73 14.58
C LEU A 211 -1.52 -11.62 15.65
N VAL A 212 -0.86 -12.71 15.26
CA VAL A 212 -0.17 -13.60 16.20
C VAL A 212 0.91 -12.85 16.98
N LEU A 213 1.73 -12.05 16.30
CA LEU A 213 2.80 -11.29 16.94
C LEU A 213 2.26 -10.22 17.90
N SER A 214 1.30 -9.42 17.43
CA SER A 214 0.72 -8.33 18.24
C SER A 214 -0.07 -8.85 19.44
N GLN A 215 -0.92 -9.87 19.26
CA GLN A 215 -1.69 -10.46 20.34
C GLN A 215 -0.81 -11.22 21.34
N GLY A 216 0.25 -11.89 20.86
CA GLY A 216 1.23 -12.55 21.70
C GLY A 216 1.91 -11.58 22.66
N VAL A 217 2.36 -10.43 22.14
CA VAL A 217 2.98 -9.37 22.93
C VAL A 217 2.03 -8.80 23.98
N VAL A 218 0.78 -8.51 23.62
CA VAL A 218 -0.18 -7.87 24.53
C VAL A 218 -0.52 -8.74 25.73
N LYS A 219 -0.41 -10.07 25.60
CA LYS A 219 -0.66 -11.02 26.70
C LYS A 219 0.48 -11.12 27.72
N ILE A 220 1.68 -10.64 27.40
CA ILE A 220 2.84 -10.68 28.29
C ILE A 220 3.04 -9.27 28.86
N LYS A 221 2.92 -9.11 30.19
CA LYS A 221 2.97 -7.82 30.87
C LYS A 221 4.25 -7.05 30.52
N GLU A 222 5.39 -7.74 30.58
CA GLU A 222 6.72 -7.19 30.35
C GLU A 222 6.89 -6.73 28.90
N CYS A 223 6.44 -7.53 27.92
CA CYS A 223 6.44 -7.13 26.51
C CYS A 223 5.53 -5.91 26.29
N ARG A 224 4.35 -5.86 26.93
CA ARG A 224 3.45 -4.70 26.82
C ARG A 224 4.06 -3.43 27.40
N ILE A 225 4.81 -3.52 28.50
CA ILE A 225 5.56 -2.39 29.06
C ILE A 225 6.66 -1.95 28.08
N PHE A 226 7.43 -2.91 27.55
CA PHE A 226 8.46 -2.64 26.55
C PHE A 226 7.93 -1.89 25.32
N PHE A 227 6.84 -2.35 24.69
CA PHE A 227 6.25 -1.64 23.53
C PHE A 227 5.55 -0.31 23.92
N SER A 228 5.14 -0.15 25.16
CA SER A 228 4.69 1.16 25.68
C SER A 228 5.83 2.18 25.70
N HIS A 229 7.07 1.78 26.04
CA HIS A 229 8.24 2.67 25.98
C HIS A 229 8.47 3.16 24.54
N PHE A 230 8.35 2.28 23.55
CA PHE A 230 8.49 2.63 22.14
C PHE A 230 7.40 3.58 21.63
N SER A 231 6.16 3.37 22.06
CA SER A 231 5.05 4.29 21.77
C SER A 231 5.30 5.67 22.40
N GLY A 232 5.81 5.69 23.63
CA GLY A 232 6.25 6.92 24.31
C GLY A 232 7.40 7.63 23.59
N LEU A 233 8.39 6.87 23.12
CA LEU A 233 9.54 7.38 22.37
C LEU A 233 9.10 8.08 21.09
N ALA A 234 8.26 7.42 20.28
CA ALA A 234 7.73 8.01 19.06
C ALA A 234 6.86 9.25 19.33
N ALA A 235 6.06 9.24 20.40
CA ALA A 235 5.26 10.38 20.83
C ALA A 235 6.11 11.55 21.35
N PHE A 236 7.24 11.27 22.00
CA PHE A 236 8.19 12.28 22.47
C PHE A 236 8.72 13.10 21.31
N PHE A 237 9.21 12.45 20.25
CA PHE A 237 9.74 13.18 19.09
C PHE A 237 8.65 13.89 18.28
N SER A 238 7.51 13.24 18.03
CA SER A 238 6.45 13.79 17.17
C SER A 238 5.81 15.08 17.71
N LYS A 239 5.85 15.30 19.03
CA LYS A 239 5.31 16.50 19.69
C LYS A 239 6.18 17.74 19.59
N SER A 240 7.43 17.65 19.10
CA SER A 240 8.32 18.82 19.01
C SER A 240 9.18 18.80 17.74
N PRO A 241 9.06 19.83 16.88
CA PRO A 241 9.96 20.01 15.74
C PRO A 241 11.42 20.13 16.18
N LYS A 242 11.71 20.76 17.34
CA LYS A 242 13.07 20.89 17.87
C LYS A 242 13.67 19.51 18.19
N ARG A 243 12.95 18.67 18.93
CA ARG A 243 13.39 17.30 19.25
C ARG A 243 13.53 16.44 18.01
N THR A 244 12.63 16.63 17.04
CA THR A 244 12.71 15.96 15.74
C THR A 244 13.97 16.39 14.99
N ARG A 245 14.34 17.67 14.92
CA ARG A 245 15.62 18.09 14.31
C ARG A 245 16.83 17.44 15.00
N LEU A 246 16.85 17.45 16.33
CA LEU A 246 17.93 16.81 17.10
C LEU A 246 18.08 15.32 16.79
N LEU A 247 16.95 14.61 16.61
CA LEU A 247 16.95 13.20 16.18
C LEU A 247 17.58 13.00 14.79
N ASP A 248 17.41 13.96 13.87
CA ASP A 248 18.08 13.88 12.56
C ASP A 248 19.58 14.15 12.68
N GLU A 249 19.94 15.15 13.48
CA GLU A 249 21.33 15.58 13.63
C GLU A 249 22.18 14.49 14.31
N ILE A 250 21.67 13.89 15.39
CA ILE A 250 22.42 12.92 16.20
C ILE A 250 22.21 11.48 15.69
N CYS A 251 20.97 11.03 15.53
CA CYS A 251 20.70 9.63 15.17
C CYS A 251 20.76 9.37 13.66
N GLN A 252 20.68 10.41 12.82
CA GLN A 252 20.71 10.35 11.34
C GLN A 252 19.66 9.41 10.72
N LYS A 253 18.66 9.01 11.49
CA LYS A 253 17.60 8.09 11.06
C LYS A 253 16.31 8.45 11.77
N ARG A 254 15.30 8.81 10.97
CA ARG A 254 13.96 9.15 11.45
C ARG A 254 13.27 7.91 12.02
N LEU A 255 12.62 8.08 13.17
CA LEU A 255 11.70 7.07 13.68
C LEU A 255 10.43 7.06 12.81
N PRO A 256 9.94 5.87 12.41
CA PRO A 256 8.72 5.77 11.63
C PRO A 256 7.51 6.27 12.46
N ARG A 257 6.52 6.86 11.79
CA ARG A 257 5.25 7.23 12.42
C ARG A 257 4.55 5.96 12.93
N VAL A 258 4.06 5.97 14.17
CA VAL A 258 3.34 4.81 14.72
C VAL A 258 2.05 4.59 13.93
N ALA A 259 1.94 3.43 13.27
CA ALA A 259 0.68 2.95 12.70
C ALA A 259 0.21 1.75 13.53
N PRO A 260 -0.85 1.89 14.35
CA PRO A 260 -1.28 0.85 15.30
C PRO A 260 -1.64 -0.49 14.65
N THR A 261 -2.05 -0.49 13.39
CA THR A 261 -2.57 -1.65 12.65
C THR A 261 -1.51 -2.45 11.91
N ARG A 262 -0.25 -2.01 11.87
CA ARG A 262 0.80 -2.67 11.07
C ARG A 262 2.04 -2.94 11.91
N TRP A 263 2.23 -4.19 12.31
CA TRP A 263 3.34 -4.63 13.17
C TRP A 263 4.72 -4.30 12.58
N ASN A 264 4.84 -4.17 11.25
CA ASN A 264 6.06 -3.70 10.57
C ASN A 264 6.55 -2.32 11.06
N PHE A 265 5.66 -1.45 11.55
CA PHE A 265 6.07 -0.17 12.13
C PHE A 265 6.75 -0.36 13.49
N ALA A 266 6.26 -1.31 14.29
CA ALA A 266 6.92 -1.70 15.54
C ALA A 266 8.28 -2.32 15.26
N SER A 267 8.38 -3.18 14.22
CA SER A 267 9.67 -3.73 13.76
C SER A 267 10.68 -2.63 13.43
N ARG A 268 10.33 -1.76 12.48
CA ARG A 268 11.22 -0.68 12.01
C ARG A 268 11.68 0.21 13.14
N LEU A 269 10.79 0.50 14.09
CA LEU A 269 11.10 1.31 15.26
C LEU A 269 12.09 0.60 16.20
N VAL A 270 11.83 -0.67 16.57
CA VAL A 270 12.70 -1.47 17.43
C VAL A 270 14.07 -1.67 16.78
N CYS A 271 14.12 -2.04 15.49
CA CYS A 271 15.38 -2.23 14.77
C CYS A 271 16.17 -0.93 14.65
N THR A 272 15.52 0.22 14.37
CA THR A 272 16.20 1.52 14.32
C THR A 272 16.82 1.90 15.66
N VAL A 273 16.09 1.70 16.75
CA VAL A 273 16.58 2.00 18.10
C VAL A 273 17.68 1.03 18.52
N PHE A 274 17.59 -0.25 18.14
CA PHE A 274 18.65 -1.23 18.38
C PHE A 274 19.94 -0.89 17.63
N GLU A 275 19.85 -0.57 16.34
CA GLU A 275 20.99 -0.19 15.49
C GLU A 275 21.68 1.10 15.95
N LYS A 276 20.90 2.07 16.43
CA LYS A 276 21.37 3.41 16.82
C LYS A 276 21.30 3.62 18.33
N LYS A 277 21.40 2.57 19.14
CA LYS A 277 21.21 2.65 20.60
C LYS A 277 22.12 3.69 21.26
N ASP A 278 23.38 3.75 20.85
CA ASP A 278 24.38 4.64 21.44
C ASP A 278 24.08 6.10 21.04
N ALA A 279 23.71 6.34 19.78
CA ALA A 279 23.27 7.66 19.32
C ALA A 279 21.97 8.14 19.99
N HIS A 280 21.03 7.24 20.28
CA HIS A 280 19.83 7.58 21.04
C HIS A 280 20.18 7.95 22.48
N LYS A 281 21.14 7.25 23.09
CA LYS A 281 21.66 7.60 24.41
C LYS A 281 22.28 8.99 24.40
N ASP A 282 23.23 9.25 23.49
CA ASP A 282 23.90 10.54 23.35
C ASP A 282 22.89 11.69 23.14
N LEU A 283 21.81 11.43 22.41
CA LEU A 283 20.72 12.38 22.22
C LEU A 283 20.00 12.70 23.53
N PHE A 284 19.66 11.69 24.34
CA PHE A 284 18.98 11.92 25.61
C PHE A 284 19.90 12.59 26.63
N ASP A 285 21.17 12.19 26.70
CA ASP A 285 22.20 12.84 27.51
C ASP A 285 22.33 14.32 27.11
N TYR A 286 22.35 14.63 25.81
CA TYR A 286 22.38 16.02 25.33
C TYR A 286 21.19 16.85 25.84
N ILE A 287 19.97 16.28 25.81
CA ILE A 287 18.76 16.98 26.29
C ILE A 287 18.85 17.27 27.79
N VAL A 288 19.36 16.32 28.57
CA VAL A 288 19.54 16.47 30.03
C VAL A 288 20.63 17.50 30.34
N ASP A 289 21.78 17.42 29.67
CA ASP A 289 22.90 18.35 29.88
C ASP A 289 22.54 19.79 29.50
N HIS A 290 21.77 19.95 28.41
CA HIS A 290 21.30 21.25 27.92
C HIS A 290 19.91 21.60 28.48
N HIS A 291 19.59 21.22 29.72
CA HIS A 291 18.29 21.45 30.36
C HIS A 291 17.68 22.85 30.18
N LYS A 292 18.48 23.93 30.09
CA LYS A 292 17.97 25.29 29.89
C LYS A 292 17.27 25.50 28.54
N GLU A 293 17.49 24.61 27.59
CA GLU A 293 16.98 24.67 26.23
C GLU A 293 15.68 23.90 25.98
N PHE A 294 15.22 23.15 27.00
CA PHE A 294 14.09 22.24 26.91
C PHE A 294 13.12 22.49 28.07
N ASP A 295 11.85 22.12 27.89
CA ASP A 295 10.86 22.19 28.95
C ASP A 295 11.04 21.06 29.97
N ASP A 296 10.53 21.25 31.20
CA ASP A 296 10.66 20.29 32.31
C ASP A 296 10.15 18.89 31.95
N ALA A 297 9.07 18.79 31.15
CA ALA A 297 8.52 17.51 30.74
C ALA A 297 9.42 16.77 29.75
N ALA A 298 10.10 17.51 28.86
CA ALA A 298 11.07 16.96 27.94
C ALA A 298 12.31 16.45 28.67
N ILE A 299 12.81 17.20 29.65
CA ILE A 299 13.97 16.82 30.48
C ILE A 299 13.64 15.57 31.29
N LEU A 300 12.51 15.55 31.99
CA LEU A 300 12.08 14.41 32.80
C LEU A 300 11.92 13.13 31.96
N SER A 301 11.36 13.26 30.75
CA SER A 301 11.23 12.12 29.84
C SER A 301 12.59 11.65 29.33
N ALA A 302 13.48 12.58 28.98
CA ALA A 302 14.82 12.26 28.48
C ALA A 302 15.65 11.53 29.55
N ASP A 303 15.68 12.04 30.77
CA ASP A 303 16.34 11.42 31.93
C ASP A 303 15.83 9.98 32.16
N GLY A 304 14.50 9.78 32.09
CA GLY A 304 13.91 8.46 32.15
C GLY A 304 14.36 7.53 31.01
N TYR A 305 14.54 8.04 29.79
CA TYR A 305 15.02 7.25 28.66
C TYR A 305 16.51 6.92 28.74
N VAL A 306 17.36 7.78 29.30
CA VAL A 306 18.80 7.51 29.49
C VAL A 306 19.00 6.16 30.18
N SER A 307 18.27 5.93 31.29
CA SER A 307 18.34 4.68 32.06
C SER A 307 17.99 3.42 31.23
N ASN A 308 17.15 3.55 30.20
CA ASN A 308 16.80 2.43 29.31
C ASN A 308 17.93 2.08 28.34
N PHE A 309 18.79 3.03 27.98
CA PHE A 309 19.89 2.85 27.02
C PHE A 309 21.25 2.64 27.69
N GLU A 310 21.34 2.81 29.00
CA GLU A 310 22.54 2.45 29.76
C GLU A 310 22.76 0.94 29.82
N THR A 311 24.03 0.52 29.65
CA THR A 311 24.44 -0.90 29.64
C THR A 311 24.06 -1.66 30.90
N LEU A 312 23.89 -0.97 32.04
CA LEU A 312 23.51 -1.53 33.33
C LEU A 312 22.21 -0.94 33.89
N GLY A 313 21.50 -0.09 33.13
CA GLY A 313 20.34 0.64 33.63
C GLY A 313 19.08 -0.24 33.69
N ASN A 314 18.46 -0.50 32.55
CA ASN A 314 17.27 -1.36 32.45
C ASN A 314 17.57 -2.66 31.70
N PHE A 315 17.90 -3.71 32.46
CA PHE A 315 18.16 -5.05 31.89
C PHE A 315 16.98 -5.58 31.06
N GLU A 316 15.75 -5.41 31.54
CA GLU A 316 14.56 -5.91 30.84
C GLU A 316 14.40 -5.23 29.49
N PHE A 317 14.55 -3.89 29.44
CA PHE A 317 14.48 -3.15 28.19
C PHE A 317 15.56 -3.59 27.21
N GLY A 318 16.83 -3.69 27.64
CA GLY A 318 17.92 -4.13 26.79
C GLY A 318 17.77 -5.57 26.28
N PHE A 319 17.26 -6.46 27.14
CA PHE A 319 16.94 -7.85 26.80
C PHE A 319 15.85 -7.92 25.72
N PHE A 320 14.72 -7.24 25.93
CA PHE A 320 13.63 -7.22 24.95
C PHE A 320 14.03 -6.51 23.66
N LEU A 321 14.80 -5.42 23.74
CA LEU A 321 15.31 -4.71 22.56
C LEU A 321 16.13 -5.64 21.66
N SER A 322 17.06 -6.38 22.26
CA SER A 322 17.90 -7.34 21.53
C SER A 322 17.10 -8.55 21.03
N THR A 323 16.13 -9.02 21.81
CA THR A 323 15.30 -10.19 21.48
C THR A 323 14.34 -9.87 20.34
N PHE A 324 13.60 -8.77 20.43
CA PHE A 324 12.67 -8.37 19.40
C PHE A 324 13.37 -7.96 18.12
N ALA A 325 14.54 -7.30 18.17
CA ALA A 325 15.34 -7.03 16.96
C ALA A 325 15.66 -8.32 16.18
N LYS A 326 15.97 -9.43 16.88
CA LYS A 326 16.19 -10.74 16.24
C LYS A 326 14.90 -11.38 15.75
N ILE A 327 13.81 -11.32 16.54
CA ILE A 327 12.51 -11.84 16.11
C ILE A 327 12.05 -11.14 14.83
N PHE A 328 12.17 -9.81 14.79
CA PHE A 328 11.79 -8.99 13.66
C PHE A 328 12.62 -9.26 12.41
N ALA A 329 13.92 -9.51 12.54
CA ALA A 329 14.75 -9.92 11.42
C ALA A 329 14.24 -11.19 10.70
N HIS A 330 13.56 -12.09 11.42
CA HIS A 330 12.92 -13.26 10.83
C HIS A 330 11.47 -13.01 10.42
N ALA A 331 10.71 -12.31 11.26
CA ALA A 331 9.29 -12.03 11.02
C ALA A 331 9.08 -11.12 9.80
N ASP A 332 9.94 -10.13 9.60
CA ASP A 332 9.87 -9.23 8.44
C ASP A 332 10.15 -9.98 7.14
N VAL A 333 11.17 -10.85 7.12
CA VAL A 333 11.45 -11.71 5.96
C VAL A 333 10.26 -12.62 5.64
N LEU A 334 9.67 -13.23 6.67
CA LEU A 334 8.47 -14.05 6.48
C LEU A 334 7.30 -13.21 5.98
N PHE A 335 7.10 -12.01 6.54
CA PHE A 335 6.04 -11.09 6.13
C PHE A 335 6.20 -10.70 4.65
N ASP A 336 7.40 -10.32 4.21
CA ASP A 336 7.69 -9.99 2.82
C ASP A 336 7.44 -11.19 1.88
N ILE A 337 7.81 -12.41 2.30
CA ILE A 337 7.49 -13.62 1.54
C ILE A 337 5.98 -13.84 1.44
N LEU A 338 5.23 -13.57 2.50
CA LEU A 338 3.78 -13.73 2.54
C LEU A 338 3.02 -12.63 1.77
N GLN A 339 3.63 -11.46 1.56
CA GLN A 339 3.06 -10.41 0.71
C GLN A 339 3.29 -10.65 -0.78
N ASN A 340 4.36 -11.34 -1.15
CA ASN A 340 4.76 -11.53 -2.55
C ASN A 340 4.38 -12.91 -3.13
N LYS A 341 3.51 -13.67 -2.45
CA LYS A 341 3.05 -15.02 -2.86
C LYS A 341 1.54 -15.04 -3.04
#